data_AF-V7I9D3-F1
#
_entry.id   AF-V7I9D3-F1
#
_cell.length_a   1.000
_cell.length_b   1.000
_cell.length_c   1.000
_cell.angle_alpha   90.00
_cell.angle_beta   90.00
_cell.angle_gamma   90.00
#
_symmetry.space_group_name_H-M   'P 1'
#
loop_
_entity.id
_entity.type
_entity.pdbx_description
1 polymer ?
#
loop_
_entity_poly.entity_id
_entity_poly.type
_entity_poly.pdbx_seq_one_letter_code
_entity_poly.pdbx_strand_id
1 'polypeptide(L)'
;MKESTEFGFNDLHSFKDYVTFVQMCAPSNFTERIAYPGQYWTLDLTFDGLRLGLDMAVEEKGAKPVFEQCRQLVEQAYQHYKAGERREGWYLLEDVRKLLRKVRTQ
;
A
#
# COMPACT_ATOMS: atom_id res chain seq x y z
N MET A 1 -1.61 -15.94 -16.39
CA MET A 1 -1.62 -15.35 -15.03
C MET A 1 -0.61 -14.22 -15.04
N LYS A 2 -0.95 -13.02 -14.56
CA LYS A 2 0.06 -11.97 -14.32
C LYS A 2 0.96 -12.45 -13.19
N GLU A 3 2.28 -12.36 -13.37
CA GLU A 3 3.23 -12.67 -12.31
C GLU A 3 2.98 -11.76 -11.10
N SER A 4 3.16 -12.30 -9.90
CA SER A 4 3.07 -11.51 -8.66
C SER A 4 4.22 -10.52 -8.62
N THR A 5 3.94 -9.28 -8.22
CA THR A 5 5.01 -8.32 -7.93
C THR A 5 5.91 -8.86 -6.82
N GLU A 6 7.11 -8.31 -6.66
CA GLU A 6 7.98 -8.63 -5.52
C GLU A 6 7.34 -8.30 -4.15
N PHE A 7 6.22 -7.57 -4.16
CA PHE A 7 5.39 -7.18 -3.01
C PHE A 7 4.23 -8.14 -2.73
N GLY A 8 4.03 -9.17 -3.56
CA GLY A 8 3.06 -10.24 -3.32
C GLY A 8 1.63 -9.97 -3.81
N PHE A 9 1.41 -8.91 -4.60
CA PHE A 9 0.13 -8.63 -5.25
C PHE A 9 0.26 -8.53 -6.78
N ASN A 10 -0.81 -8.82 -7.53
CA ASN A 10 -0.86 -8.70 -9.00
C ASN A 10 -2.15 -8.08 -9.56
N ASP A 11 -3.10 -7.74 -8.69
CA ASP A 11 -4.38 -7.14 -9.04
C ASP A 11 -4.88 -6.21 -7.91
N LEU A 12 -5.96 -5.48 -8.17
CA LEU A 12 -6.57 -4.59 -7.18
C LEU A 12 -7.08 -5.34 -5.93
N HIS A 13 -7.42 -6.62 -6.05
CA HIS A 13 -7.91 -7.38 -4.89
C HIS A 13 -6.76 -7.63 -3.90
N SER A 14 -5.70 -8.29 -4.36
CA SER A 14 -4.48 -8.57 -3.59
C SER A 14 -3.77 -7.29 -3.14
N PHE A 15 -3.86 -6.20 -3.91
CA PHE A 15 -3.34 -4.90 -3.50
C PHE A 15 -4.05 -4.35 -2.24
N LYS A 16 -5.35 -4.56 -2.06
CA LYS A 16 -6.06 -4.11 -0.84
C LYS A 16 -5.57 -4.83 0.41
N ASP A 17 -5.20 -6.10 0.28
CA ASP A 17 -4.61 -6.87 1.37
C ASP A 17 -3.23 -6.33 1.71
N TYR A 18 -2.44 -5.96 0.70
CA TYR A 18 -1.15 -5.30 0.88
C TYR A 18 -1.27 -3.97 1.66
N VAL A 19 -2.25 -3.12 1.33
CA VAL A 19 -2.53 -1.88 2.10
C VAL A 19 -2.79 -2.19 3.58
N THR A 20 -3.55 -3.24 3.86
CA THR A 20 -3.86 -3.67 5.23
C THR A 20 -2.61 -4.15 5.96
N PHE A 21 -1.76 -4.93 5.29
CA PHE A 21 -0.46 -5.35 5.81
C PHE A 21 0.41 -4.14 6.21
N VAL A 22 0.58 -3.16 5.30
CA VAL A 22 1.40 -1.97 5.58
C VAL A 22 0.83 -1.20 6.76
N GLN A 23 -0.49 -1.00 6.81
CA GLN A 23 -1.16 -0.31 7.91
C GLN A 23 -0.94 -0.97 9.28
N MET A 24 -0.93 -2.31 9.33
CA MET A 24 -0.74 -3.06 10.58
C MET A 24 0.71 -3.03 11.09
N CYS A 25 1.68 -2.98 10.16
CA CYS A 25 3.10 -3.12 10.49
C CYS A 25 3.85 -1.78 10.56
N ALA A 26 3.39 -0.74 9.86
CA ALA A 26 4.07 0.54 9.84
C ALA A 26 4.13 1.20 11.25
N PRO A 27 5.23 1.90 11.58
CA PRO A 27 6.37 2.18 10.71
C PRO A 27 7.53 1.18 10.80
N SER A 28 7.50 0.20 11.71
CA SER A 28 8.71 -0.59 12.04
C SER A 28 8.47 -2.05 12.43
N ASN A 29 7.23 -2.50 12.54
CA ASN A 29 6.89 -3.87 12.97
C ASN A 29 6.75 -4.82 11.78
N PHE A 30 7.57 -4.63 10.75
CA PHE A 30 7.48 -5.45 9.55
C PHE A 30 8.24 -6.77 9.70
N THR A 31 7.75 -7.80 9.01
CA THR A 31 8.33 -9.14 9.02
C THR A 31 9.46 -9.29 8.00
N GLU A 32 10.13 -10.43 8.04
CA GLU A 32 11.04 -10.86 6.98
C GLU A 32 10.26 -11.10 5.67
N ARG A 33 10.94 -10.89 4.54
CA ARG A 33 10.40 -11.14 3.19
C ARG A 33 10.52 -12.62 2.88
N ILE A 34 9.39 -13.31 2.72
CA ILE A 34 9.34 -14.75 2.45
C ILE A 34 10.20 -15.12 1.21
N ALA A 35 10.13 -14.33 0.16
CA ALA A 35 10.87 -14.57 -1.08
C ALA A 35 12.37 -14.22 -0.99
N TYR A 36 12.80 -13.50 0.06
CA TYR A 36 14.16 -13.00 0.21
C TYR A 36 14.67 -13.21 1.64
N PRO A 37 15.17 -14.42 1.95
CA PRO A 37 15.73 -14.73 3.27
C PRO A 37 16.82 -13.73 3.67
N GLY A 38 16.80 -13.29 4.92
CA GLY A 38 17.67 -12.28 5.50
C GLY A 38 17.29 -10.83 5.16
N GLN A 39 16.24 -10.59 4.36
CA GLN A 39 15.75 -9.24 4.06
C GLN A 39 14.43 -8.95 4.76
N TYR A 40 14.37 -7.81 5.44
CA TYR A 40 13.15 -7.32 6.09
C TYR A 40 12.47 -6.28 5.23
N TRP A 41 11.14 -6.25 5.31
CA TRP A 41 10.37 -5.11 4.85
C TRP A 41 10.77 -3.86 5.64
N THR A 42 10.83 -2.73 4.95
CA THR A 42 11.08 -1.41 5.55
C THR A 42 9.94 -0.47 5.20
N LEU A 43 9.80 0.60 5.96
CA LEU A 43 8.82 1.65 5.67
C LEU A 43 8.97 2.12 4.20
N ASP A 44 10.18 2.48 3.79
CA ASP A 44 10.46 2.99 2.45
C ASP A 44 10.06 1.96 1.38
N LEU A 45 10.49 0.69 1.51
CA LEU A 45 10.11 -0.39 0.57
C LEU A 45 8.61 -0.62 0.51
N THR A 46 7.93 -0.60 1.66
CA THR A 46 6.49 -0.84 1.69
C THR A 46 5.68 0.28 1.05
N PHE A 47 6.16 1.52 1.16
CA PHE A 47 5.52 2.66 0.51
C PHE A 47 5.79 2.69 -0.99
N ASP A 48 6.93 2.18 -1.46
CA ASP A 48 7.15 1.91 -2.89
C ASP A 48 6.15 0.88 -3.42
N GLY A 49 5.88 -0.18 -2.65
CA GLY A 49 4.82 -1.14 -2.96
C GLY A 49 3.43 -0.50 -3.03
N LEU A 50 3.10 0.44 -2.12
CA LEU A 50 1.83 1.17 -2.16
C LEU A 50 1.67 2.02 -3.42
N ARG A 51 2.75 2.69 -3.86
CA ARG A 51 2.76 3.49 -5.10
C ARG A 51 2.55 2.60 -6.33
N LEU A 52 3.31 1.51 -6.42
CA LEU A 52 3.19 0.54 -7.52
C LEU A 52 1.77 -0.04 -7.61
N GLY A 53 1.18 -0.43 -6.47
CA GLY A 53 -0.17 -0.98 -6.46
C GLY A 53 -1.24 0.02 -6.90
N LEU A 54 -1.05 1.32 -6.66
CA LEU A 54 -1.93 2.36 -7.20
C LEU A 54 -1.79 2.51 -8.71
N ASP A 55 -0.56 2.47 -9.25
CA ASP A 55 -0.32 2.48 -10.70
C ASP A 55 -1.01 1.27 -11.37
N MET A 56 -0.84 0.08 -10.80
CA MET A 56 -1.51 -1.13 -11.27
C MET A 56 -3.03 -1.05 -11.20
N ALA A 57 -3.58 -0.46 -10.13
CA ALA A 57 -5.03 -0.29 -10.00
C ALA A 57 -5.60 0.65 -11.08
N VAL A 58 -4.85 1.69 -11.45
CA VAL A 58 -5.19 2.60 -12.56
C VAL A 58 -5.13 1.84 -13.89
N GLU A 59 -4.11 1.02 -14.14
CA GLU A 59 -4.02 0.19 -15.33
C GLU A 59 -5.20 -0.80 -15.43
N GLU A 60 -5.59 -1.41 -14.31
CA GLU A 60 -6.64 -2.43 -14.29
C GLU A 60 -8.05 -1.85 -14.42
N LYS A 61 -8.36 -0.76 -13.69
CA LYS A 61 -9.72 -0.21 -13.59
C LYS A 61 -9.93 1.10 -14.35
N GLY A 62 -8.88 1.59 -15.02
CA GLY A 62 -8.84 2.91 -15.64
C GLY A 62 -8.62 4.03 -14.61
N ALA A 63 -8.21 5.20 -15.10
CA ALA A 63 -8.03 6.38 -14.26
C ALA A 63 -9.35 6.76 -13.57
N LYS A 64 -9.27 6.97 -12.24
CA LYS A 64 -10.40 7.40 -11.40
C LYS A 64 -9.89 8.38 -10.34
N PRO A 65 -10.70 9.39 -9.95
CA PRO A 65 -10.31 10.35 -8.90
C PRO A 65 -9.92 9.68 -7.57
N VAL A 66 -10.51 8.52 -7.26
CA VAL A 66 -10.20 7.77 -6.04
C VAL A 66 -8.73 7.35 -5.96
N PHE A 67 -8.09 7.01 -7.09
CA PHE A 67 -6.68 6.57 -7.10
C PHE A 67 -5.73 7.74 -6.86
N GLU A 68 -6.05 8.92 -7.41
CA GLU A 68 -5.29 10.14 -7.15
C GLU A 68 -5.41 10.57 -5.67
N GLN A 69 -6.62 10.51 -5.11
CA GLN A 69 -6.84 10.73 -3.68
C GLN A 69 -6.02 9.74 -2.82
N CYS A 70 -6.02 8.46 -3.17
CA CYS A 70 -5.22 7.47 -2.47
C CYS A 70 -3.72 7.77 -2.56
N ARG A 71 -3.22 8.22 -3.72
CA ARG A 71 -1.80 8.60 -3.88
C ARG A 71 -1.42 9.72 -2.92
N GLN A 72 -2.24 10.76 -2.84
CA GLN A 72 -2.00 11.89 -1.94
C GLN A 72 -1.99 11.47 -0.46
N LEU A 73 -2.93 10.58 -0.07
CA LEU A 73 -2.99 10.05 1.29
C LEU A 73 -1.78 9.15 1.61
N VAL A 74 -1.33 8.33 0.65
CA VAL A 74 -0.13 7.50 0.80
C VAL A 74 1.10 8.39 1.00
N GLU A 75 1.29 9.43 0.21
CA GLU A 75 2.44 10.33 0.41
C GLU A 75 2.39 11.06 1.76
N GLN A 76 1.22 11.53 2.18
CA GLN A 76 1.06 12.16 3.50
C GLN A 76 1.37 11.16 4.63
N ALA A 77 0.84 9.93 4.54
CA ALA A 77 1.09 8.90 5.54
C ALA A 77 2.58 8.59 5.66
N TYR A 78 3.29 8.54 4.52
CA TYR A 78 4.74 8.35 4.51
C TYR A 78 5.45 9.47 5.28
N GLN A 79 5.12 10.73 5.01
CA GLN A 79 5.74 11.86 5.69
C GLN A 79 5.46 11.84 7.21
N HIS A 80 4.23 11.56 7.62
CA HIS A 80 3.89 11.40 9.05
C HIS A 80 4.70 10.29 9.71
N TYR A 81 4.86 9.13 9.07
CA TYR A 81 5.69 8.07 9.61
C TYR A 81 7.17 8.46 9.70
N LYS A 82 7.72 9.18 8.72
CA LYS A 82 9.10 9.71 8.78
C LYS A 82 9.28 10.76 9.87
N ALA A 83 8.24 11.52 10.18
CA ALA A 83 8.22 12.49 11.28
C ALA A 83 7.97 11.85 12.67
N GLY A 84 7.70 10.54 12.74
CA GLY A 84 7.39 9.83 13.99
C GLY A 84 5.92 9.94 14.43
N GLU A 85 5.06 10.55 13.61
CA GLU A 85 3.64 10.80 13.86
C GLU A 85 2.81 9.56 13.49
N ARG A 86 3.07 8.46 14.21
CA ARG A 86 2.54 7.12 13.89
C ARG A 86 1.01 7.07 13.75
N ARG A 87 0.30 7.81 14.59
CA ARG A 87 -1.17 7.81 14.63
C ARG A 87 -1.76 8.47 13.38
N GLU A 88 -1.20 9.59 12.95
CA GLU A 88 -1.64 10.30 11.75
C GLU A 88 -1.37 9.46 10.49
N GLY A 89 -0.18 8.86 10.40
CA GLY A 89 0.14 7.92 9.32
C GLY A 89 -0.85 6.74 9.26
N TRP A 90 -1.24 6.20 10.41
CA TRP A 90 -2.18 5.09 10.48
C TRP A 90 -3.59 5.46 10.02
N TYR A 91 -4.10 6.65 10.40
CA TYR A 91 -5.43 7.10 9.97
C TYR A 91 -5.49 7.41 8.47
N LEU A 92 -4.42 7.92 7.89
CA LEU A 92 -4.36 8.15 6.45
C LEU A 92 -4.36 6.83 5.67
N LEU A 93 -3.63 5.81 6.12
CA LEU A 93 -3.71 4.46 5.52
C LEU A 93 -5.08 3.81 5.72
N GLU A 94 -5.76 4.09 6.85
CA GLU A 94 -7.15 3.67 7.07
C GLU A 94 -8.08 4.26 6.01
N ASP A 95 -7.90 5.54 5.68
CA ASP A 95 -8.71 6.22 4.67
C ASP A 95 -8.42 5.72 3.25
N VAL A 96 -7.15 5.43 2.92
CA VAL A 96 -6.79 4.71 1.68
C VAL A 96 -7.54 3.39 1.60
N ARG A 97 -7.51 2.57 2.65
CA ARG A 97 -8.21 1.27 2.71
C ARG A 97 -9.71 1.43 2.48
N LYS A 98 -10.36 2.40 3.15
CA LYS A 98 -11.79 2.69 2.98
C LYS A 98 -12.14 3.13 1.56
N LEU A 99 -11.30 3.96 0.94
CA LEU A 99 -11.50 4.43 -0.44
C LEU A 99 -11.38 3.28 -1.42
N LEU A 100 -10.31 2.49 -1.35
CA LEU A 100 -10.10 1.34 -2.23
C LEU A 100 -11.19 0.27 -2.07
N ARG A 101 -11.74 0.07 -0.86
CA ARG A 101 -12.88 -0.85 -0.64
C ARG A 101 -14.10 -0.50 -1.49
N LYS A 102 -14.30 0.77 -1.86
CA LYS A 102 -15.41 1.22 -2.70
C LYS A 102 -15.22 0.87 -4.18
N VAL A 103 -14.00 0.55 -4.61
CA VAL A 103 -13.70 0.15 -6.00
C VAL A 103 -13.96 -1.34 -6.14
N ARG A 104 -14.88 -1.73 -7.02
CA ARG A 104 -15.20 -3.15 -7.28
C ARG A 104 -14.01 -3.86 -7.92
N THR A 105 -13.73 -5.08 -7.49
CA THR A 105 -12.66 -5.93 -8.04
C THR A 105 -13.15 -6.88 -9.14
N GLN A 106 -14.47 -7.11 -9.22
CA GLN A 106 -15.14 -7.88 -10.27
C GLN A 106 -15.65 -6.97 -11.40
#